data_AF-D5H945-F1
#
_entry.id   AF-D5H945-F1
#
_cell.length_a   1.000
_cell.length_b   1.000
_cell.length_c   1.000
_cell.angle_alpha   90.00
_cell.angle_beta   90.00
_cell.angle_gamma   90.00
#
_symmetry.space_group_name_H-M   'P 1'
#
loop_
_entity.id
_entity.type
_entity.pdbx_description
1 polymer ?
#
loop_
_entity_poly.entity_id
_entity_poly.type
_entity_poly.pdbx_seq_one_letter_code
_entity_poly.pdbx_strand_id
1 'polypeptide(L)'
;MTIQDSNALRGPWGDGPGAALFRPSSNVFSTMSALPDGEYLLTNVQWRRQDRDGAFRPLHGFTTGHLVAEGGGVQAQARFNDQFLSNRFSDLESDDIPVVLRVRLLERDGPYTLLCDAPALDRAGASYQLQVNGDVADAETAASRG
;
A
#
# COMPACT_ATOMS: atom_id res chain seq x y z
N MET A 1 -28.99 68.75 3.07
CA MET A 1 -29.43 69.03 1.68
C MET A 1 -28.32 69.80 0.98
N THR A 2 -28.07 69.44 -0.27
CA THR A 2 -27.08 69.96 -1.24
C THR A 2 -25.69 69.31 -1.22
N ILE A 3 -25.43 68.68 -2.37
CA ILE A 3 -24.30 67.89 -2.85
C ILE A 3 -23.49 68.77 -3.82
N GLN A 4 -22.17 68.61 -3.86
CA GLN A 4 -21.29 68.79 -5.04
C GLN A 4 -20.14 67.81 -4.82
N ASP A 5 -20.07 66.65 -5.48
CA ASP A 5 -19.74 66.36 -6.88
C ASP A 5 -18.41 66.97 -7.34
N SER A 6 -17.39 66.12 -7.50
CA SER A 6 -16.72 65.86 -8.79
C SER A 6 -15.27 65.41 -8.64
N ASN A 7 -14.99 64.36 -9.40
CA ASN A 7 -13.76 64.09 -10.13
C ASN A 7 -12.72 63.15 -9.50
N ALA A 8 -12.89 61.89 -9.90
CA ALA A 8 -11.84 60.90 -10.02
C ALA A 8 -10.68 61.41 -10.88
N LEU A 9 -9.46 61.32 -10.36
CA LEU A 9 -8.27 61.09 -11.19
C LEU A 9 -7.45 59.96 -10.59
N ARG A 10 -7.40 58.92 -11.41
CA ARG A 10 -6.64 57.68 -11.32
C ARG A 10 -5.16 57.94 -11.03
N GLY A 11 -4.61 57.16 -10.11
CA GLY A 11 -3.18 56.95 -9.89
C GLY A 11 -2.99 55.52 -9.38
N PRO A 12 -2.25 54.65 -10.08
CA PRO A 12 -2.20 53.21 -9.81
C PRO A 12 -1.18 52.90 -8.71
N TRP A 13 -1.25 51.69 -8.17
CA TRP A 13 -0.30 51.07 -7.23
C TRP A 13 -0.54 51.39 -5.74
N GLY A 14 -1.13 50.39 -5.09
CA GLY A 14 -1.32 50.29 -3.64
C GLY A 14 -1.87 48.90 -3.34
N ASP A 15 -1.18 47.88 -3.85
CA ASP A 15 -1.45 46.46 -3.63
C ASP A 15 -1.32 46.15 -2.14
N GLY A 16 -2.45 45.88 -1.49
CA GLY A 16 -2.51 45.28 -0.17
C GLY A 16 -3.26 43.95 -0.29
N PRO A 17 -2.62 42.78 -0.14
CA PRO A 17 -3.35 41.53 -0.10
C PRO A 17 -3.77 41.26 1.34
N GLY A 18 -4.95 41.76 1.71
CA GLY A 18 -5.56 41.57 3.03
C GLY A 18 -7.01 41.10 2.92
N ALA A 19 -7.25 39.98 2.22
CA ALA A 19 -8.41 39.10 2.41
C ALA A 19 -8.35 37.96 1.38
N ALA A 20 -7.38 37.07 1.54
CA ALA A 20 -7.49 35.74 0.94
C ALA A 20 -8.64 35.02 1.66
N LEU A 21 -9.81 35.05 1.03
CA LEU A 21 -10.91 34.16 1.34
C LEU A 21 -10.35 32.73 1.36
N PHE A 22 -10.34 32.14 2.54
CA PHE A 22 -10.12 30.72 2.77
C PHE A 22 -11.11 29.94 1.89
N ARG A 23 -10.66 29.56 0.71
CA ARG A 23 -11.19 28.39 0.01
C ARG A 23 -10.56 27.21 0.74
N PRO A 24 -11.32 26.27 1.33
CA PRO A 24 -10.78 24.94 1.48
C PRO A 24 -10.57 24.45 0.04
N SER A 25 -9.35 24.61 -0.47
CA SER A 25 -8.86 23.76 -1.54
C SER A 25 -9.20 22.34 -1.09
N SER A 26 -9.99 21.62 -1.88
CA SER A 26 -10.29 20.21 -1.67
C SER A 26 -8.96 19.48 -1.47
N ASN A 27 -8.61 19.27 -0.21
CA ASN A 27 -7.34 18.68 0.15
C ASN A 27 -7.55 17.18 0.08
N VAL A 28 -6.74 16.56 -0.77
CA VAL A 28 -6.14 15.25 -0.59
C VAL A 28 -7.07 14.06 -0.47
N PHE A 29 -7.40 13.45 -1.61
CA PHE A 29 -7.30 12.00 -1.72
C PHE A 29 -6.80 11.68 -3.13
N SER A 30 -5.49 11.76 -3.33
CA SER A 30 -4.86 10.94 -4.36
C SER A 30 -5.08 9.48 -3.94
N THR A 31 -6.20 8.89 -4.32
CA THR A 31 -6.54 7.46 -4.11
C THR A 31 -5.71 6.53 -5.00
N MET A 32 -4.52 6.95 -5.46
CA MET A 32 -3.70 6.21 -6.42
C MET A 32 -2.68 5.27 -5.75
N SER A 33 -3.13 4.39 -4.85
CA SER A 33 -2.42 3.13 -4.51
C SER A 33 -3.28 2.09 -3.78
N ALA A 34 -4.61 2.20 -3.81
CA ALA A 34 -5.45 1.07 -3.42
C ALA A 34 -5.51 0.08 -4.59
N LEU A 35 -5.07 -1.16 -4.38
CA LEU A 35 -5.33 -2.22 -5.36
C LEU A 35 -6.86 -2.30 -5.52
N PRO A 36 -7.42 -2.17 -6.73
CA PRO A 36 -8.86 -2.14 -6.88
C PRO A 36 -9.46 -3.47 -6.42
N ASP A 37 -10.66 -3.41 -5.85
CA ASP A 37 -11.30 -4.61 -5.31
C ASP A 37 -11.45 -5.68 -6.40
N GLY A 38 -11.11 -6.92 -6.06
CA GLY A 38 -11.10 -8.04 -7.00
C GLY A 38 -10.09 -9.13 -6.64
N GLU A 39 -10.15 -10.21 -7.41
CA GLU A 39 -9.23 -11.34 -7.31
C GLU A 39 -8.12 -11.21 -8.36
N TYR A 40 -6.89 -11.44 -7.94
CA TYR A 40 -5.69 -11.33 -8.76
C TYR A 40 -4.83 -12.58 -8.62
N LEU A 41 -4.24 -13.02 -9.73
CA LEU A 41 -3.27 -14.10 -9.70
C LEU A 41 -1.86 -13.58 -9.41
N LEU A 42 -1.23 -14.18 -8.40
CA LEU A 42 0.17 -13.91 -8.04
C LEU A 42 1.09 -14.63 -9.04
N THR A 43 2.01 -13.89 -9.65
CA THR A 43 3.02 -14.45 -10.55
C THR A 43 4.38 -14.55 -9.89
N ASN A 44 4.66 -13.66 -8.94
CA ASN A 44 5.88 -13.67 -8.17
C ASN A 44 5.59 -13.15 -6.77
N VAL A 45 6.14 -13.81 -5.76
CA VAL A 45 5.97 -13.45 -4.36
C VAL A 45 7.35 -13.38 -3.73
N GLN A 46 7.63 -12.24 -3.11
CA GLN A 46 8.77 -12.05 -2.24
C GLN A 46 8.26 -11.65 -0.86
N TRP A 47 9.02 -11.93 0.17
CA TRP A 47 8.62 -11.67 1.55
C TRP A 47 9.81 -11.19 2.36
N ARG A 48 9.51 -10.42 3.40
CA ARG A 48 10.46 -10.07 4.47
C ARG A 48 9.71 -9.95 5.78
N ARG A 49 10.46 -9.96 6.89
CA ARG A 49 9.91 -9.62 8.20
C ARG A 49 9.69 -8.11 8.27
N GLN A 50 8.63 -7.68 8.94
CA GLN A 50 8.43 -6.26 9.23
C GLN A 50 9.25 -5.80 10.44
N ASP A 51 9.42 -6.68 11.43
CA ASP A 51 10.19 -6.44 12.67
C ASP A 51 11.70 -6.25 12.42
N ARG A 52 12.25 -6.85 11.35
CA ARG A 52 13.68 -6.72 11.01
C ARG A 52 13.84 -6.10 9.64
N ASP A 53 14.64 -5.05 9.58
CA ASP A 53 15.05 -4.53 8.29
C ASP A 53 15.94 -5.57 7.59
N GLY A 54 15.39 -6.14 6.52
CA GLY A 54 15.99 -7.22 5.78
C GLY A 54 15.59 -7.17 4.31
N ALA A 55 16.43 -7.75 3.46
CA ALA A 55 16.14 -7.85 2.04
C ALA A 55 14.93 -8.75 1.79
N PHE A 56 14.13 -8.39 0.77
CA PHE A 56 13.06 -9.24 0.27
C PHE A 56 13.62 -10.56 -0.26
N ARG A 57 13.10 -11.67 0.27
CA ARG A 57 13.46 -13.03 -0.13
C ARG A 57 12.37 -13.59 -1.03
N PRO A 58 12.71 -14.28 -2.12
CA PRO A 58 11.70 -14.93 -2.96
C PRO A 58 10.99 -16.04 -2.16
N LEU A 59 9.71 -16.23 -2.45
CA LEU A 59 8.94 -17.39 -1.99
C LEU A 59 9.41 -18.62 -2.79
N HIS A 60 10.44 -19.31 -2.28
CA HIS A 60 11.02 -20.45 -2.97
C HIS A 60 10.01 -21.60 -3.08
N GLY A 61 9.99 -22.28 -4.23
CA GLY A 61 9.01 -23.33 -4.51
C GLY A 61 7.57 -22.83 -4.72
N PHE A 62 7.36 -21.52 -4.92
CA PHE A 62 6.05 -20.96 -5.28
C PHE A 62 5.48 -21.65 -6.52
N THR A 63 4.24 -22.12 -6.43
CA THR A 63 3.54 -22.78 -7.53
C THR A 63 2.39 -21.92 -8.06
N THR A 64 1.54 -21.44 -7.16
CA THR A 64 0.39 -20.61 -7.50
C THR A 64 0.00 -19.79 -6.28
N GLY A 65 -0.64 -18.65 -6.51
CA GLY A 65 -1.21 -17.86 -5.44
C GLY A 65 -2.22 -16.88 -6.00
N HIS A 66 -3.09 -16.43 -5.13
CA HIS A 66 -4.13 -15.46 -5.42
C HIS A 66 -4.13 -14.39 -4.35
N LEU A 67 -4.52 -13.19 -4.75
CA LEU A 67 -4.69 -12.05 -3.88
C LEU A 67 -6.09 -11.51 -4.10
N VAL A 68 -6.85 -11.40 -3.03
CA VAL A 68 -8.17 -10.80 -3.01
C VAL A 68 -8.03 -9.44 -2.33
N ALA A 69 -8.35 -8.36 -3.03
CA ALA A 69 -8.50 -7.04 -2.44
C ALA A 69 -9.99 -6.77 -2.25
N GLU A 70 -10.41 -6.45 -1.03
CA GLU A 70 -11.80 -6.09 -0.73
C GLU A 70 -11.85 -5.05 0.40
N GLY A 71 -12.58 -3.96 0.16
CA GLY A 71 -12.91 -2.96 1.18
C GLY A 71 -11.70 -2.22 1.74
N GLY A 72 -10.60 -2.13 0.98
CA GLY A 72 -9.33 -1.51 1.38
C GLY A 72 -8.33 -2.48 2.03
N GLY A 73 -8.75 -3.69 2.37
CA GLY A 73 -7.86 -4.75 2.84
C GLY A 73 -7.42 -5.68 1.70
N VAL A 74 -6.38 -6.47 1.96
CA VAL A 74 -5.89 -7.52 1.08
C VAL A 74 -5.73 -8.84 1.83
N GLN A 75 -6.15 -9.91 1.18
CA GLN A 75 -5.89 -11.27 1.59
C GLN A 75 -5.09 -11.95 0.48
N ALA A 76 -3.86 -12.35 0.79
CA ALA A 76 -3.02 -13.08 -0.15
C ALA A 76 -2.83 -14.52 0.31
N GLN A 77 -3.00 -15.44 -0.62
CA GLN A 77 -2.77 -16.86 -0.42
C GLN A 77 -1.77 -17.35 -1.43
N ALA A 78 -0.72 -18.03 -0.98
CA ALA A 78 0.34 -18.53 -1.84
C ALA A 78 0.66 -19.98 -1.49
N ARG A 79 0.64 -20.84 -2.49
CA ARG A 79 1.05 -22.23 -2.38
C ARG A 79 2.51 -22.36 -2.78
N PHE A 80 3.28 -23.08 -1.97
CA PHE A 80 4.68 -23.33 -2.23
C PHE A 80 5.09 -24.75 -1.78
N ASN A 81 6.16 -25.26 -2.37
CA ASN A 81 6.72 -26.57 -2.05
C ASN A 81 8.18 -26.42 -1.60
N ASP A 82 8.37 -25.88 -0.39
CA ASP A 82 9.68 -25.72 0.21
C ASP A 82 9.60 -25.93 1.74
N GLN A 83 10.31 -26.94 2.24
CA GLN A 83 10.28 -27.30 3.66
C GLN A 83 11.08 -26.33 4.55
N PHE A 84 12.10 -25.67 4.03
CA PHE A 84 12.85 -24.69 4.83
C PHE A 84 12.01 -23.45 5.07
N LEU A 85 11.27 -23.05 4.04
CA LEU A 85 10.39 -21.91 4.07
C LEU A 85 9.16 -22.19 4.94
N SER A 86 8.64 -23.42 4.96
CA SER A 86 7.57 -23.82 5.89
C SER A 86 8.01 -23.66 7.35
N ASN A 87 9.22 -24.11 7.70
CA ASN A 87 9.73 -23.94 9.06
C ASN A 87 9.86 -22.46 9.43
N ARG A 88 10.32 -21.63 8.50
CA ARG A 88 10.43 -20.17 8.69
C ARG A 88 9.07 -19.52 8.94
N PHE A 89 8.07 -19.83 8.11
CA PHE A 89 6.73 -19.25 8.28
C PHE A 89 6.04 -19.77 9.52
N SER A 90 6.26 -21.03 9.91
CA SER A 90 5.75 -21.58 11.17
C SER A 90 6.33 -20.88 12.40
N ASP A 91 7.62 -20.50 12.37
CA ASP A 91 8.23 -19.65 13.40
C ASP A 91 7.52 -18.30 13.46
N LEU A 92 7.34 -17.64 12.31
CA LEU A 92 6.70 -16.32 12.24
C LEU A 92 5.23 -16.34 12.69
N GLU A 93 4.49 -17.40 12.36
CA GLU A 93 3.13 -17.64 12.86
C GLU A 93 3.15 -17.79 14.39
N SER A 94 4.05 -18.61 14.92
CA SER A 94 4.13 -18.88 16.36
C SER A 94 4.56 -17.67 17.18
N ASP A 95 5.37 -16.79 16.61
CA ASP A 95 5.84 -15.55 17.23
C ASP A 95 4.92 -14.34 16.94
N ASP A 96 3.84 -14.52 16.18
CA ASP A 96 2.92 -13.46 15.73
C ASP A 96 3.66 -12.30 15.04
N ILE A 97 4.66 -12.62 14.21
CA ILE A 97 5.53 -11.62 13.58
C ILE A 97 4.93 -11.16 12.25
N PRO A 98 4.59 -9.86 12.09
CA PRO A 98 4.09 -9.34 10.83
C PRO A 98 5.14 -9.41 9.72
N VAL A 99 4.66 -9.63 8.49
CA VAL A 99 5.50 -9.79 7.30
C VAL A 99 5.11 -8.79 6.23
N VAL A 100 6.09 -8.35 5.45
CA VAL A 100 5.85 -7.54 4.27
C VAL A 100 6.00 -8.43 3.05
N LEU A 101 4.94 -8.54 2.26
CA LEU A 101 4.97 -9.23 0.98
C LEU A 101 5.19 -8.24 -0.15
N ARG A 102 6.04 -8.59 -1.11
CA ARG A 102 6.16 -7.90 -2.38
C ARG A 102 5.73 -8.86 -3.48
N VAL A 103 4.58 -8.58 -4.08
CA VAL A 103 3.94 -9.45 -5.04
C VAL A 103 3.90 -8.82 -6.43
N ARG A 104 3.92 -9.65 -7.47
CA ARG A 104 3.58 -9.24 -8.84
C ARG A 104 2.30 -9.96 -9.24
N LEU A 105 1.43 -9.24 -9.93
CA LEU A 105 0.13 -9.75 -10.38
C LEU A 105 0.20 -9.99 -11.90
N LEU A 106 -0.51 -10.99 -12.41
CA LEU A 106 -0.44 -11.39 -13.82
C LEU A 106 -0.91 -10.29 -14.79
N GLU A 107 -1.91 -9.50 -14.39
CA GLU A 107 -2.58 -8.51 -15.23
C GLU A 107 -2.32 -7.06 -14.77
N ARG A 108 -1.29 -6.85 -13.95
CA ARG A 108 -0.91 -5.51 -13.47
C ARG A 108 0.56 -5.26 -13.68
N ASP A 109 0.86 -4.00 -14.00
CA ASP A 109 2.24 -3.56 -14.12
C ASP A 109 2.80 -3.19 -12.75
N GLY A 110 4.01 -3.68 -12.47
CA GLY A 110 4.75 -3.34 -11.27
C GLY A 110 4.56 -4.30 -10.07
N PRO A 111 5.52 -4.29 -9.14
CA PRO A 111 5.40 -5.00 -7.88
C PRO A 111 4.58 -4.21 -6.86
N TYR A 112 3.61 -4.85 -6.23
CA TYR A 112 2.83 -4.32 -5.12
C TYR A 112 3.45 -4.75 -3.80
N THR A 113 3.49 -3.84 -2.84
CA THR A 113 3.95 -4.15 -1.48
C THR A 113 2.73 -4.23 -0.58
N LEU A 114 2.64 -5.30 0.20
CA LEU A 114 1.56 -5.58 1.14
C LEU A 114 2.18 -5.61 2.54
N LEU A 115 1.62 -4.84 3.45
CA LEU A 115 1.91 -4.92 4.87
C LEU A 115 0.94 -5.91 5.45
N CYS A 116 1.44 -7.08 5.83
CA CYS A 116 0.63 -8.17 6.32
C CYS A 116 0.88 -8.42 7.80
N ASP A 117 -0.16 -8.88 8.47
CA ASP A 117 -0.05 -9.46 9.80
C ASP A 117 0.75 -10.77 9.77
N ALA A 118 0.78 -11.45 10.92
CA ALA A 118 1.44 -12.74 11.03
C ALA A 118 0.93 -13.72 9.95
N PRO A 119 1.84 -14.40 9.23
CA PRO A 119 1.45 -15.39 8.25
C PRO A 119 0.83 -16.60 8.92
N ALA A 120 -0.24 -17.13 8.35
CA ALA A 120 -0.79 -18.42 8.71
C ALA A 120 -0.34 -19.48 7.70
N LEU A 121 0.24 -20.58 8.19
CA LEU A 121 0.77 -21.66 7.40
C LEU A 121 -0.07 -22.92 7.57
N ASP A 122 -0.74 -23.33 6.48
CA ASP A 122 -1.48 -24.59 6.44
C ASP A 122 -0.75 -25.65 5.59
N ARG A 123 -0.88 -26.91 5.99
CA ARG A 123 -0.31 -28.04 5.25
C ARG A 123 -1.30 -28.57 4.21
N ALA A 124 -1.16 -28.09 2.98
CA ALA A 124 -1.91 -28.55 1.82
C ALA A 124 -1.33 -29.83 1.18
N GLY A 125 -1.35 -30.95 1.91
CA GLY A 125 -0.90 -32.26 1.46
C GLY A 125 0.63 -32.36 1.28
N ALA A 126 1.09 -32.43 0.02
CA ALA A 126 2.51 -32.40 -0.35
C ALA A 126 3.06 -30.98 -0.59
N SER A 127 2.25 -29.95 -0.30
CA SER A 127 2.64 -28.55 -0.40
C SER A 127 2.23 -27.81 0.87
N TYR A 128 2.67 -26.56 0.97
CA TYR A 128 2.30 -25.64 2.02
C TYR A 128 1.50 -24.49 1.43
N GLN A 129 0.51 -24.02 2.18
CA GLN A 129 -0.31 -22.87 1.83
C GLN A 129 -0.05 -21.77 2.85
N LEU A 130 0.57 -20.70 2.38
CA LEU A 130 0.72 -19.45 3.11
C LEU A 130 -0.55 -18.64 2.94
N GLN A 131 -1.11 -18.15 4.03
CA GLN A 131 -2.20 -17.17 4.04
C GLN A 131 -1.74 -15.96 4.83
N VAL A 132 -1.97 -14.78 4.28
CA VAL A 132 -1.70 -13.52 4.95
C VAL A 132 -2.86 -12.57 4.71
N ASN A 133 -3.14 -11.75 5.71
CA ASN A 133 -4.08 -10.65 5.63
C ASN A 133 -3.34 -9.36 5.93
N GLY A 134 -3.78 -8.24 5.36
CA GLY A 134 -3.15 -6.96 5.59
C GLY A 134 -3.67 -5.88 4.67
N ASP A 135 -2.82 -4.89 4.41
CA ASP A 135 -3.14 -3.72 3.59
C ASP A 135 -2.07 -3.49 2.52
N VAL A 136 -2.43 -2.82 1.42
CA VAL A 136 -1.46 -2.41 0.41
C VAL A 136 -0.64 -1.24 0.94
N ALA A 137 0.69 -1.40 0.99
CA ALA A 137 1.61 -0.32 1.31
C ALA A 137 1.72 0.61 0.09
N ASP A 138 1.35 1.88 0.28
CA ASP A 138 1.57 2.93 -0.71
C ASP A 138 3.08 3.11 -0.97
N ALA A 139 3.45 3.17 -2.26
CA ALA A 139 4.86 3.26 -2.69
C ALA A 139 5.56 4.55 -2.22
N GLU A 140 4.82 5.58 -1.81
CA GLU A 140 5.33 6.85 -1.32
C GLU A 140 5.80 6.77 0.15
N THR A 141 5.29 5.80 0.94
CA THR A 141 5.69 5.61 2.35
C THR A 141 7.04 4.89 2.52
N ALA A 142 7.67 4.41 1.45
CA ALA A 142 9.02 3.87 1.51
C ALA A 142 10.12 4.96 1.46
N ALA A 143 9.78 6.19 1.06
CA ALA A 143 10.75 7.27 0.84
C ALA A 143 10.80 8.35 1.94
N SER A 144 9.80 8.42 2.82
CA SER A 144 9.69 9.52 3.80
C SER A 144 10.29 9.24 5.20
N ARG A 145 11.09 8.18 5.35
CA ARG A 145 11.80 7.85 6.60
C ARG A 145 13.32 7.68 6.46
N GLY A 146 13.91 8.26 5.41
CA GLY A 146 15.35 8.37 5.22
C GLY A 146 15.89 9.71 5.70
#